data_AF-A0A849QTM4-F1
#
_entry.id   AF-A0A849QTM4-F1
#
_cell.length_a   1.000
_cell.length_b   1.000
_cell.length_c   1.000
_cell.angle_alpha   90.00
_cell.angle_beta   90.00
_cell.angle_gamma   90.00
#
_symmetry.space_group_name_H-M   'P 1'
#
loop_
_entity.id
_entity.type
_entity.pdbx_description
1 polymer ?
#
loop_
_entity_poly.entity_id
_entity_poly.type
_entity_poly.pdbx_seq_one_letter_code
_entity_poly.pdbx_strand_id
1 'polypeptide(L)'
;MEKSKEDIKLDKIGKLLELGGTMLANHCECGAPLFRYHGNVICPICDSNSKGAIESQGKIEKTSKKPGENPPLISDQVEQKIQKVRISEKTTPLAGNQHFTEILQSPKPFTEAQQVTAQPTRTPLNISQETYEFISNTIVNKVVQLCLDLQRETDQGRIKQQMEAIESGTRALKNLR
;
A
#
# COMPACT_ATOMS: atom_id res chain seq x y z
N MET A 1 1.27 -19.95 -33.27
CA MET A 1 2.05 -18.73 -33.56
C MET A 1 3.06 -18.60 -32.43
N GLU A 2 4.34 -18.58 -32.75
CA GLU A 2 5.40 -18.38 -31.76
C GLU A 2 5.60 -16.88 -31.55
N LYS A 3 5.61 -16.40 -30.30
CA LYS A 3 5.75 -14.97 -29.99
C LYS A 3 7.22 -14.55 -30.12
N SER A 4 7.47 -13.41 -30.75
CA SER A 4 8.83 -12.90 -30.93
C SER A 4 9.46 -12.55 -29.59
N LYS A 5 10.79 -12.55 -29.49
CA LYS A 5 11.48 -12.20 -28.23
C LYS A 5 11.20 -10.75 -27.83
N GLU A 6 10.92 -9.92 -28.81
CA GLU A 6 10.53 -8.51 -28.73
C GLU A 6 9.13 -8.39 -28.12
N ASP A 7 8.15 -9.17 -28.60
CA ASP A 7 6.80 -9.22 -28.06
C ASP A 7 6.80 -9.61 -26.58
N ILE A 8 7.63 -10.59 -26.20
CA ILE A 8 7.80 -11.02 -24.81
C ILE A 8 8.39 -9.90 -23.93
N LYS A 9 9.24 -9.02 -24.48
CA LYS A 9 9.75 -7.84 -23.75
C LYS A 9 8.64 -6.81 -23.56
N LEU A 10 7.85 -6.55 -24.60
CA LEU A 10 6.74 -5.59 -24.57
C LEU A 10 5.62 -6.05 -23.61
N ASP A 11 5.26 -7.34 -23.62
CA ASP A 11 4.29 -7.92 -22.68
C ASP A 11 4.68 -7.66 -21.22
N LYS A 12 5.96 -7.88 -20.87
CA LYS A 12 6.46 -7.68 -19.50
C LYS A 12 6.47 -6.21 -19.09
N ILE A 13 6.73 -5.31 -20.02
CA ILE A 13 6.65 -3.85 -19.82
C ILE A 13 5.19 -3.43 -19.60
N GLY A 14 4.27 -3.86 -20.47
CA GLY A 14 2.84 -3.58 -20.38
C GLY A 14 2.24 -4.04 -19.06
N LYS A 15 2.50 -5.29 -18.67
CA LYS A 15 2.04 -5.85 -17.39
C LYS A 15 2.54 -5.06 -16.18
N LEU A 16 3.75 -4.51 -16.23
CA LEU A 16 4.31 -3.72 -15.13
C LEU A 16 3.66 -2.33 -15.04
N LEU A 17 3.25 -1.75 -16.18
CA LEU A 17 2.43 -0.52 -16.24
C LEU A 17 1.00 -0.75 -15.74
N GLU A 18 0.36 -1.85 -16.15
CA GLU A 18 -0.99 -2.25 -15.70
C GLU A 18 -1.08 -2.41 -14.17
N LEU A 19 -0.01 -2.91 -13.54
CA LEU A 19 0.12 -3.01 -12.08
C LEU A 19 0.39 -1.65 -11.39
N GLY A 20 0.53 -0.55 -12.14
CA GLY A 20 0.84 0.78 -11.60
C GLY A 20 2.33 1.05 -11.38
N GLY A 21 3.22 0.28 -12.01
CA GLY A 21 4.66 0.54 -12.01
C GLY A 21 5.01 1.80 -12.80
N THR A 22 5.81 2.69 -12.20
CA THR A 22 6.24 3.95 -12.83
C THR A 22 7.57 3.76 -13.57
N MET A 23 7.60 4.04 -14.87
CA MET A 23 8.84 4.04 -15.65
C MET A 23 9.80 5.15 -15.18
N LEU A 24 11.10 4.86 -15.15
CA LEU A 24 12.16 5.80 -14.77
C LEU A 24 12.98 6.21 -15.99
N ALA A 25 13.64 7.36 -15.92
CA ALA A 25 14.56 7.83 -16.98
C ALA A 25 15.82 6.95 -17.10
N ASN A 26 16.17 6.22 -16.05
CA ASN A 26 17.31 5.30 -16.03
C ASN A 26 16.97 3.98 -16.72
N HIS A 27 17.95 3.43 -17.45
CA HIS A 27 17.85 2.15 -18.13
C HIS A 27 18.75 1.11 -17.44
N CYS A 28 18.38 -0.16 -17.56
CA CYS A 28 19.23 -1.28 -17.18
C CYS A 28 20.33 -1.50 -18.24
N GLU A 29 21.40 -2.20 -17.87
CA GLU A 29 22.50 -2.57 -18.78
C GLU A 29 22.03 -3.38 -20.01
N CYS A 30 20.87 -4.04 -19.94
CA CYS A 30 20.23 -4.72 -21.07
C CYS A 30 19.49 -3.78 -22.05
N GLY A 31 19.51 -2.46 -21.81
CA GLY A 31 18.84 -1.44 -22.61
C GLY A 31 17.35 -1.24 -22.32
N ALA A 32 16.75 -2.00 -21.41
CA ALA A 32 15.35 -1.81 -21.00
C ALA A 32 15.20 -0.68 -19.96
N PRO A 33 14.14 0.13 -20.01
CA PRO A 33 13.88 1.14 -18.99
C PRO A 33 13.61 0.49 -17.62
N LEU A 34 14.10 1.13 -16.55
CA LEU A 34 13.83 0.70 -15.18
C LEU A 34 12.46 1.19 -14.71
N PHE A 35 11.88 0.47 -13.76
CA PHE A 35 10.57 0.77 -13.19
C PHE A 35 10.63 0.86 -11.68
N ARG A 36 9.82 1.73 -11.09
CA ARG A 36 9.55 1.80 -9.66
C ARG A 36 8.20 1.15 -9.37
N TYR A 37 8.19 0.12 -8.52
CA TYR A 37 6.96 -0.58 -8.11
C TYR A 37 7.04 -0.94 -6.62
N HIS A 38 6.04 -0.51 -5.83
CA HIS A 38 6.05 -0.59 -4.35
C HIS A 38 7.37 -0.14 -3.69
N GLY A 39 7.97 0.93 -4.22
CA GLY A 39 9.24 1.50 -3.74
C GLY A 39 10.52 0.83 -4.27
N ASN A 40 10.43 -0.36 -4.86
CA ASN A 40 11.59 -1.09 -5.42
C ASN A 40 11.87 -0.69 -6.87
N VAL A 41 13.14 -0.73 -7.28
CA VAL A 41 13.56 -0.49 -8.68
C VAL A 41 13.80 -1.82 -9.37
N ILE A 42 13.09 -2.07 -10.47
CA ILE A 42 12.99 -3.38 -11.15
C ILE A 42 13.27 -3.19 -12.65
N CYS A 43 13.99 -4.14 -13.26
CA CYS A 43 14.11 -4.26 -14.71
C CYS A 43 13.15 -5.35 -15.22
N PRO A 44 12.15 -5.05 -16.06
CA PRO A 44 11.16 -6.04 -16.50
C PRO A 44 11.77 -7.17 -17.34
N ILE A 45 12.98 -6.99 -17.89
CA ILE A 45 13.63 -7.96 -18.78
C ILE A 45 14.61 -8.86 -18.01
N CYS A 46 15.44 -8.27 -17.14
CA CYS A 46 16.45 -8.99 -16.36
C CYS A 46 15.89 -9.61 -15.07
N ASP A 47 14.91 -8.99 -14.43
CA ASP A 47 14.35 -9.51 -13.18
C ASP A 47 13.46 -10.73 -13.44
N SER A 48 14.11 -11.88 -13.32
CA SER A 48 13.52 -13.21 -13.54
C SER A 48 12.57 -13.63 -12.40
N ASN A 49 12.48 -12.85 -11.31
CA ASN A 49 11.58 -13.11 -10.18
C ASN A 49 10.13 -12.64 -10.44
N SER A 50 9.86 -12.10 -11.64
CA SER A 50 8.52 -11.71 -12.10
C SER A 50 7.54 -12.89 -12.33
N LYS A 51 7.99 -14.14 -12.11
CA LYS A 51 7.15 -15.36 -11.97
C LYS A 51 6.98 -15.81 -10.51
N GLY A 52 6.84 -14.87 -9.56
CA GLY A 52 6.69 -15.23 -8.14
C GLY A 52 6.30 -14.11 -7.17
N ALA A 53 6.24 -12.85 -7.60
CA ALA A 53 5.94 -11.70 -6.73
C ALA A 53 4.45 -11.57 -6.30
N ILE A 54 3.74 -12.69 -6.16
CA ILE A 54 2.45 -12.80 -5.45
C ILE A 54 2.57 -13.91 -4.41
N GLU A 55 3.50 -13.74 -3.46
CA GLU A 55 3.51 -14.30 -2.11
C GLU A 55 4.86 -13.96 -1.43
N SER A 56 4.89 -14.01 -0.09
CA SER A 56 6.09 -13.87 0.75
C SER A 56 6.72 -12.47 0.85
N GLN A 57 6.43 -11.80 1.97
CA GLN A 57 7.31 -10.78 2.52
C GLN A 57 8.67 -11.38 2.92
N GLY A 58 9.76 -10.67 2.62
CA GLY A 58 10.98 -10.70 3.43
C GLY A 58 12.00 -11.81 3.17
N LYS A 59 12.94 -11.56 2.25
CA LYS A 59 14.36 -11.84 2.51
C LYS A 59 15.26 -10.81 1.83
N ILE A 60 16.07 -10.13 2.62
CA ILE A 60 17.14 -9.25 2.13
C ILE A 60 18.40 -10.10 1.99
N GLU A 61 18.91 -10.28 0.77
CA GLU A 61 20.28 -10.74 0.55
C GLU A 61 21.04 -9.76 -0.34
N LYS A 62 22.13 -9.21 0.22
CA LYS A 62 23.00 -8.20 -0.40
C LYS A 62 24.18 -8.91 -1.05
N THR A 63 24.44 -8.65 -2.33
CA THR A 63 25.75 -8.95 -2.94
C THR A 63 26.12 -7.93 -4.03
N SER A 64 26.96 -6.96 -3.66
CA SER A 64 28.02 -6.41 -4.51
C SER A 64 29.01 -5.58 -3.68
N LYS A 65 30.27 -5.51 -4.14
CA LYS A 65 31.47 -5.32 -3.32
C LYS A 65 31.96 -3.85 -3.27
N LYS A 66 32.73 -3.50 -2.22
CA LYS A 66 33.67 -2.35 -2.16
C LYS A 66 35.12 -2.84 -2.36
N PRO A 67 36.06 -1.95 -2.75
CA PRO A 67 36.94 -1.25 -1.78
C PRO A 67 37.01 0.28 -2.06
N GLY A 68 36.92 1.16 -1.05
CA GLY A 68 38.06 1.85 -0.40
C GLY A 68 38.10 3.33 -0.87
N GLU A 69 38.72 4.36 -0.28
CA GLU A 69 39.31 4.74 1.03
C GLU A 69 39.31 6.30 1.06
N ASN A 70 39.43 7.12 2.13
CA ASN A 70 39.40 7.00 3.60
C ASN A 70 38.91 8.38 4.20
N PRO A 71 38.87 8.68 5.53
CA PRO A 71 37.96 9.68 6.12
C PRO A 71 38.65 10.96 6.68
N PRO A 72 37.98 11.90 7.41
CA PRO A 72 37.66 11.70 8.85
C PRO A 72 36.44 12.45 9.48
N LEU A 73 36.01 12.00 10.69
CA LEU A 73 35.49 12.79 11.86
C LEU A 73 34.13 13.55 11.75
N ILE A 74 33.21 13.67 12.74
CA ILE A 74 33.14 13.47 14.22
C ILE A 74 31.74 12.95 14.65
N SER A 75 31.66 12.37 15.87
CA SER A 75 30.56 12.07 16.85
C SER A 75 29.08 12.47 16.56
N ASP A 76 28.03 11.90 17.20
CA ASP A 76 27.91 11.39 18.58
C ASP A 76 26.87 10.26 18.79
N GLN A 77 26.89 9.74 20.02
CA GLN A 77 25.93 8.92 20.80
C GLN A 77 24.43 9.08 20.37
N VAL A 78 23.52 8.10 20.49
CA VAL A 78 22.93 7.56 21.74
C VAL A 78 22.23 6.19 21.53
N GLU A 79 22.65 5.18 22.31
CA GLU A 79 21.85 4.29 23.19
C GLU A 79 20.47 3.69 22.80
N GLN A 80 20.42 2.34 22.79
CA GLN A 80 19.35 1.43 23.32
C GLN A 80 17.91 1.46 22.71
N LYS A 81 17.40 0.35 22.13
CA LYS A 81 16.89 -0.92 22.75
C LYS A 81 15.36 -0.90 22.96
N ILE A 82 14.62 -1.83 22.35
CA ILE A 82 13.44 -2.49 22.96
C ILE A 82 13.11 -3.82 22.26
N GLN A 83 12.59 -4.75 23.06
CA GLN A 83 12.50 -6.18 22.76
C GLN A 83 11.24 -6.53 21.93
N LYS A 84 11.49 -7.26 20.86
CA LYS A 84 10.57 -8.13 20.11
C LYS A 84 9.63 -8.95 21.02
N VAL A 85 8.31 -8.76 20.89
CA VAL A 85 7.29 -9.74 21.33
C VAL A 85 6.75 -10.47 20.10
N ARG A 86 6.78 -11.80 20.15
CA ARG A 86 6.13 -12.69 19.19
C ARG A 86 4.84 -13.20 19.81
N ILE A 87 3.71 -13.10 19.13
CA ILE A 87 2.61 -14.06 19.28
C ILE A 87 2.22 -14.52 17.88
N SER A 88 2.03 -15.83 17.77
CA SER A 88 1.68 -16.55 16.55
C SER A 88 0.44 -17.35 16.88
N GLU A 89 -0.70 -17.03 16.28
CA GLU A 89 -1.86 -17.91 16.30
C GLU A 89 -2.37 -18.20 14.89
N LYS A 90 -2.83 -19.43 14.73
CA LYS A 90 -3.01 -20.16 13.49
C LYS A 90 -4.21 -21.07 13.70
N THR A 91 -5.27 -20.93 12.90
CA THR A 91 -6.07 -22.05 12.34
C THR A 91 -7.20 -21.56 11.44
N THR A 92 -7.05 -21.81 10.14
CA THR A 92 -7.93 -22.59 9.23
C THR A 92 -9.48 -22.66 9.38
N PRO A 93 -10.20 -22.92 8.27
CA PRO A 93 -11.61 -22.56 8.09
C PRO A 93 -12.60 -23.70 8.35
N LEU A 94 -13.89 -23.36 8.43
CA LEU A 94 -15.02 -24.29 8.24
C LEU A 94 -15.81 -23.94 6.97
N ALA A 95 -16.00 -24.94 6.11
CA ALA A 95 -17.02 -24.96 5.08
C ALA A 95 -18.27 -25.70 5.61
N GLY A 96 -19.46 -25.45 5.07
CA GLY A 96 -20.66 -26.17 5.52
C GLY A 96 -22.02 -25.59 5.14
N ASN A 97 -22.33 -25.63 3.85
CA ASN A 97 -23.65 -25.60 3.22
C ASN A 97 -24.86 -25.88 4.15
N GLN A 98 -25.94 -25.09 4.02
CA GLN A 98 -27.31 -25.63 3.90
C GLN A 98 -28.13 -24.81 2.89
N HIS A 99 -29.13 -25.47 2.31
CA HIS A 99 -29.88 -25.03 1.12
C HIS A 99 -31.35 -25.35 1.35
N PHE A 100 -32.23 -24.34 1.35
CA PHE A 100 -33.60 -24.53 0.87
C PHE A 100 -34.27 -23.24 0.39
N THR A 101 -35.16 -23.46 -0.58
CA THR A 101 -35.92 -22.55 -1.43
C THR A 101 -36.77 -21.48 -0.73
N GLU A 102 -36.96 -20.35 -1.39
CA GLU A 102 -38.34 -19.91 -1.71
C GLU A 102 -38.38 -19.15 -3.05
N ILE A 103 -39.54 -19.21 -3.73
CA ILE A 103 -39.77 -18.66 -5.07
C ILE A 103 -40.90 -17.64 -4.94
N LEU A 104 -40.73 -16.40 -5.41
CA LEU A 104 -41.69 -15.68 -6.28
C LEU A 104 -41.32 -14.19 -6.53
N GLN A 105 -41.56 -13.78 -7.78
CA GLN A 105 -42.07 -12.47 -8.22
C GLN A 105 -41.26 -11.17 -8.01
N SER A 106 -40.70 -10.73 -9.15
CA SER A 106 -40.58 -9.33 -9.57
C SER A 106 -41.84 -8.50 -9.31
N PRO A 107 -41.67 -7.20 -8.97
CA PRO A 107 -42.45 -6.16 -9.66
C PRO A 107 -41.58 -5.01 -10.22
N LYS A 108 -41.95 -4.58 -11.42
CA LYS A 108 -41.76 -3.22 -11.96
C LYS A 108 -43.16 -2.54 -11.97
N PRO A 109 -43.32 -1.21 -12.16
CA PRO A 109 -42.31 -0.18 -12.41
C PRO A 109 -42.42 1.07 -11.49
N PHE A 110 -41.59 2.07 -11.83
CA PHE A 110 -41.65 3.50 -11.47
C PHE A 110 -43.05 4.09 -11.16
N THR A 111 -43.14 4.88 -10.08
CA THR A 111 -44.09 6.00 -9.94
C THR A 111 -43.36 7.20 -9.33
N GLU A 112 -43.78 8.41 -9.71
CA GLU A 112 -43.02 9.66 -9.60
C GLU A 112 -43.37 10.50 -8.35
N ALA A 113 -42.43 11.38 -7.96
CA ALA A 113 -42.60 12.56 -7.09
C ALA A 113 -43.16 12.40 -5.67
N GLN A 114 -42.27 12.40 -4.68
CA GLN A 114 -42.51 13.15 -3.43
C GLN A 114 -41.21 13.81 -2.93
N GLN A 115 -41.24 15.14 -2.79
CA GLN A 115 -40.15 15.91 -2.22
C GLN A 115 -40.14 15.72 -0.70
N VAL A 116 -39.10 15.07 -0.17
CA VAL A 116 -38.89 14.96 1.27
C VAL A 116 -37.62 15.72 1.64
N THR A 117 -37.79 16.88 2.29
CA THR A 117 -36.69 17.67 2.86
C THR A 117 -36.13 16.96 4.10
N ALA A 118 -35.32 15.92 3.88
CA ALA A 118 -34.63 15.21 4.94
C ALA A 118 -33.39 16.00 5.37
N GLN A 119 -33.49 16.71 6.51
CA GLN A 119 -32.29 17.10 7.25
C GLN A 119 -31.56 15.81 7.70
N PRO A 120 -30.23 15.72 7.53
CA PRO A 120 -29.49 14.56 7.98
C PRO A 120 -29.39 14.58 9.51
N THR A 121 -30.35 13.93 10.18
CA THR A 121 -30.29 13.63 11.61
C THR A 121 -29.03 12.81 11.87
N ARG A 122 -27.99 13.46 12.39
CA ARG A 122 -26.75 12.81 12.82
C ARG A 122 -27.03 11.99 14.07
N THR A 123 -27.52 10.76 13.88
CA THR A 123 -27.48 9.75 14.94
C THR A 123 -26.01 9.56 15.36
N PRO A 124 -25.69 9.69 16.66
CA PRO A 124 -24.34 9.40 17.12
C PRO A 124 -24.06 7.91 16.90
N LEU A 125 -23.03 7.61 16.12
CA LEU A 125 -22.50 6.26 15.99
C LEU A 125 -22.00 5.83 17.37
N ASN A 126 -22.69 4.88 18.00
CA ASN A 126 -22.25 4.25 19.24
C ASN A 126 -21.14 3.25 18.91
N ILE A 127 -19.93 3.78 18.70
CA ILE A 127 -18.71 3.04 18.39
C ILE A 127 -18.17 2.44 19.69
N SER A 128 -17.82 1.16 19.71
CA SER A 128 -17.22 0.54 20.90
C SER A 128 -15.86 1.18 21.24
N GLN A 129 -15.51 1.24 22.53
CA GLN A 129 -14.23 1.82 22.97
C GLN A 129 -13.02 1.16 22.29
N GLU A 130 -13.04 -0.17 22.13
CA GLU A 130 -12.03 -0.92 21.39
C GLU A 130 -11.88 -0.45 19.93
N THR A 131 -13.01 -0.15 19.28
CA THR A 131 -13.02 0.36 17.89
C THR A 131 -12.47 1.78 17.83
N TYR A 132 -12.79 2.64 18.80
CA TYR A 132 -12.18 3.97 18.91
C TYR A 132 -10.65 3.88 19.09
N GLU A 133 -10.16 3.03 19.98
CA GLU A 133 -8.72 2.85 20.21
C GLU A 133 -8.02 2.30 18.97
N PHE A 134 -8.62 1.30 18.30
CA PHE A 134 -8.11 0.74 17.05
C PHE A 134 -8.01 1.80 15.93
N ILE A 135 -9.06 2.61 15.74
CA ILE A 135 -9.06 3.68 14.72
C ILE A 135 -8.03 4.75 15.07
N SER A 136 -8.02 5.23 16.32
CA SER A 136 -7.08 6.25 16.82
C SER A 136 -5.62 5.81 16.61
N ASN A 137 -5.26 4.61 17.08
CA ASN A 137 -3.92 4.06 16.92
C ASN A 137 -3.55 3.87 15.45
N THR A 138 -4.49 3.43 14.60
CA THR A 138 -4.27 3.29 13.16
C THR A 138 -3.96 4.63 12.49
N ILE A 139 -4.72 5.69 12.79
CA ILE A 139 -4.50 7.02 12.22
C ILE A 139 -3.18 7.61 12.73
N VAL A 140 -2.88 7.51 14.03
CA VAL A 140 -1.60 7.96 14.60
C VAL A 140 -0.42 7.27 13.90
N ASN A 141 -0.45 5.95 13.77
CA ASN A 141 0.61 5.20 13.09
C ASN A 141 0.79 5.64 11.63
N LYS A 142 -0.29 5.90 10.88
CA LYS A 142 -0.19 6.38 9.50
C LYS A 142 0.32 7.82 9.39
N VAL A 143 -0.10 8.73 10.27
CA VAL A 143 0.45 10.09 10.34
C VAL A 143 1.95 10.06 10.63
N VAL A 144 2.41 9.24 11.57
CA VAL A 144 3.84 9.07 11.88
C VAL A 144 4.62 8.54 10.68
N GLN A 145 4.10 7.53 9.96
CA GLN A 145 4.76 7.02 8.74
C GLN A 145 4.85 8.09 7.64
N LEU A 146 3.78 8.86 7.41
CA LEU A 146 3.80 9.97 6.45
C LEU A 146 4.88 11.02 6.81
N CYS A 147 5.01 11.39 8.09
CA CYS A 147 6.07 12.30 8.54
C CYS A 147 7.49 11.75 8.30
N LEU A 148 7.70 10.44 8.45
CA LEU A 148 9.01 9.80 8.19
C LEU A 148 9.35 9.69 6.70
N ASP A 149 8.35 9.48 5.85
CA ASP A 149 8.55 9.47 4.40
C ASP A 149 8.77 10.88 3.84
N LEU A 150 8.04 11.88 4.37
CA LEU A 150 8.19 13.30 4.03
C LEU A 150 9.63 13.82 4.20
N GLN A 151 10.36 13.34 5.23
CA GLN A 151 11.76 13.71 5.48
C GLN A 151 12.73 13.36 4.34
N ARG A 152 12.34 12.43 3.45
CA ARG A 152 13.17 11.96 2.33
C ARG A 152 12.51 12.21 0.98
N GLU A 153 11.32 12.80 0.97
CA GLU A 153 10.61 13.13 -0.25
C GLU A 153 11.22 14.38 -0.90
N THR A 154 11.34 14.34 -2.23
CA THR A 154 11.87 15.45 -3.03
C THR A 154 10.88 15.92 -4.09
N ASP A 155 9.86 15.11 -4.41
CA ASP A 155 8.79 15.52 -5.31
C ASP A 155 7.81 16.47 -4.60
N GLN A 156 7.70 17.71 -5.11
CA GLN A 156 6.84 18.73 -4.51
C GLN A 156 5.34 18.37 -4.53
N GLY A 157 4.88 17.59 -5.51
CA GLY A 157 3.51 17.11 -5.58
C GLY A 157 3.20 16.09 -4.48
N ARG A 158 4.11 15.14 -4.27
CA ARG A 158 4.01 14.15 -3.18
C ARG A 158 4.14 14.79 -1.81
N ILE A 159 5.06 15.76 -1.62
CA ILE A 159 5.17 16.57 -0.39
C ILE A 159 3.82 17.22 -0.05
N LYS A 160 3.20 17.91 -1.01
CA LYS A 160 1.90 18.54 -0.82
C LYS A 160 0.81 17.53 -0.44
N GLN A 161 0.72 16.43 -1.19
CA GLN A 161 -0.28 15.37 -0.93
C GLN A 161 -0.09 14.71 0.45
N GLN A 162 1.15 14.47 0.88
CA GLN A 162 1.45 13.92 2.20
C GLN A 162 1.07 14.90 3.31
N MET A 163 1.34 16.20 3.14
CA MET A 163 0.94 17.24 4.09
C MET A 163 -0.58 17.36 4.22
N GLU A 164 -1.33 17.32 3.12
CA GLU A 164 -2.81 17.28 3.12
C GLU A 164 -3.35 16.02 3.83
N ALA A 165 -2.72 14.86 3.60
CA ALA A 165 -3.07 13.61 4.30
C ALA A 165 -2.78 13.66 5.81
N ILE A 166 -1.67 14.28 6.21
CA ILE A 166 -1.33 14.53 7.63
C ILE A 166 -2.37 15.46 8.27
N GLU A 167 -2.76 16.56 7.61
CA GLU A 167 -3.79 17.46 8.13
C GLU A 167 -5.12 16.72 8.32
N SER A 168 -5.55 15.95 7.31
CA SER A 168 -6.76 15.13 7.37
C SER A 168 -6.74 14.12 8.52
N GLY A 169 -5.61 13.41 8.73
CA GLY A 169 -5.43 12.48 9.84
C GLY A 169 -5.50 13.16 11.21
N THR A 170 -4.83 14.30 11.40
CA THR A 170 -4.91 15.04 12.67
C THR A 170 -6.30 15.64 12.94
N ARG A 171 -7.02 16.04 11.88
CA ARG A 171 -8.42 16.49 11.97
C ARG A 171 -9.36 15.33 12.35
N ALA A 172 -9.17 14.14 11.78
CA ALA A 172 -9.92 12.95 12.16
C ALA A 172 -9.72 12.59 13.63
N LEU A 173 -8.47 12.62 14.13
CA LEU A 173 -8.16 12.37 15.55
C LEU A 173 -8.81 13.39 16.49
N LYS A 174 -8.93 14.67 16.09
CA LYS A 174 -9.65 15.70 16.87
C LYS A 174 -11.15 15.43 16.92
N ASN A 175 -11.74 14.89 15.85
CA ASN A 175 -13.17 14.61 15.75
C ASN A 175 -13.61 13.28 16.38
N LEU A 176 -12.65 12.44 16.81
CA LEU A 176 -12.92 11.20 17.52
C LEU A 176 -13.07 11.41 19.04
N ARG A 177 -12.51 12.50 19.59
CA ARG A 177 -12.52 12.86 21.02
C ARG A 177 -13.71 13.73 21.41
#